data_AF-A6DQZ9-F1
#
_entry.id   AF-A6DQZ9-F1
#
_cell.length_a   1.000
_cell.length_b   1.000
_cell.length_c   1.000
_cell.angle_alpha   90.00
_cell.angle_beta   90.00
_cell.angle_gamma   90.00
#
_symmetry.space_group_name_H-M   'P 1'
#
loop_
_entity.id
_entity.type
_entity.pdbx_description
1 polymer ?
#
loop_
_entity_poly.entity_id
_entity_poly.type
_entity_poly.pdbx_seq_one_letter_code
_entity_poly.pdbx_strand_id
1 'polypeptide(L)'
;MRFFCFETNVHFPTDLNLLKDSVRKVLSIGGKLASSLKITGWREVKSQQKKFHSLYNKLSKMRHSNSKKEERKEKRRLEIEEIIKDYLSVARAHLLKARTLQNSLDEECPKLQLNMDYTDLFIKQISRRVLNGETISPDEKVYSIFEPHTEWICKGKAGIVRNWREGMCS
;
A
#
# COMPACT_ATOMS: atom_id res chain seq x y z
N MET A 1 -9.41 28.98 19.30
CA MET A 1 -8.94 29.00 17.90
C MET A 1 -9.64 27.86 17.15
N ARG A 2 -10.67 28.16 16.34
CA ARG A 2 -11.38 27.17 15.52
C ARG A 2 -10.57 26.98 14.24
N PHE A 3 -10.01 25.79 14.01
CA PHE A 3 -9.44 25.46 12.71
C PHE A 3 -10.56 25.01 11.78
N PHE A 4 -10.93 25.93 10.89
CA PHE A 4 -11.72 25.66 9.68
C PHE A 4 -10.80 24.90 8.73
N CYS A 5 -11.04 23.60 8.50
CA CYS A 5 -10.31 22.87 7.46
C CYS A 5 -11.10 23.00 6.16
N PHE A 6 -10.51 23.71 5.21
CA PHE A 6 -11.03 24.01 3.88
C PHE A 6 -11.44 22.76 3.11
N GLU A 7 -12.65 22.78 2.55
CA GLU A 7 -12.97 22.03 1.33
C GLU A 7 -11.98 22.44 0.24
N THR A 8 -10.92 21.64 0.04
CA THR A 8 -10.04 21.82 -1.11
C THR A 8 -9.62 20.47 -1.64
N ASN A 9 -10.10 20.20 -2.86
CA ASN A 9 -9.48 19.33 -3.86
C ASN A 9 -8.98 17.98 -3.33
N VAL A 10 -9.82 16.96 -3.44
CA VAL A 10 -9.49 15.55 -3.22
C VAL A 10 -8.25 15.21 -4.06
N HIS A 11 -7.07 15.31 -3.45
CA HIS A 11 -5.85 14.79 -4.02
C HIS A 11 -6.08 13.31 -4.27
N PHE A 12 -6.02 12.92 -5.55
CA PHE A 12 -6.01 11.52 -5.99
C PHE A 12 -5.12 10.74 -5.01
N PRO A 13 -5.67 9.79 -4.24
CA PRO A 13 -5.11 9.46 -2.94
C PRO A 13 -3.65 9.03 -3.11
N THR A 14 -2.74 9.79 -2.50
CA THR A 14 -1.28 9.55 -2.45
C THR A 14 -0.99 8.08 -2.12
N ASP A 15 -1.85 7.48 -1.31
CA ASP A 15 -1.88 6.08 -0.89
C ASP A 15 -1.86 5.07 -2.05
N LEU A 16 -2.43 5.37 -3.24
CA LEU A 16 -2.36 4.46 -4.40
C LEU A 16 -0.92 4.35 -4.92
N ASN A 17 -0.18 5.45 -4.96
CA ASN A 17 1.23 5.42 -5.33
C ASN A 17 2.07 4.75 -4.23
N LEU A 18 1.79 5.04 -2.96
CA LEU A 18 2.48 4.40 -1.84
C LEU A 18 2.23 2.89 -1.78
N LEU A 19 1.02 2.43 -2.06
CA LEU A 19 0.70 1.01 -2.20
C LEU A 19 1.47 0.39 -3.37
N LYS A 20 1.55 1.09 -4.51
CA LYS A 20 2.32 0.63 -5.66
C LYS A 20 3.78 0.39 -5.28
N ASP A 21 4.40 1.36 -4.62
CA ASP A 21 5.81 1.31 -4.27
C ASP A 21 6.09 0.25 -3.18
N SER A 22 5.19 0.12 -2.20
CA SER A 22 5.26 -0.90 -1.15
C SER A 22 5.19 -2.31 -1.73
N VAL A 23 4.20 -2.61 -2.59
CA VAL A 23 4.07 -3.92 -3.26
C VAL A 23 5.27 -4.20 -4.15
N ARG A 24 5.78 -3.21 -4.90
CA ARG A 24 7.00 -3.36 -5.70
C ARG A 24 8.18 -3.78 -4.83
N LYS A 25 8.32 -3.19 -3.65
CA LYS A 25 9.41 -3.50 -2.71
C LYS A 25 9.25 -4.89 -2.09
N VAL A 26 8.04 -5.26 -1.65
CA VAL A 26 7.71 -6.61 -1.19
C VAL A 26 8.12 -7.65 -2.23
N LEU A 27 7.69 -7.47 -3.47
CA LEU A 27 7.99 -8.43 -4.54
C LEU A 27 9.47 -8.46 -4.92
N SER A 28 10.16 -7.31 -4.85
CA SER A 28 11.60 -7.24 -5.12
C SER A 28 12.44 -7.92 -4.04
N ILE A 29 12.09 -7.75 -2.76
CA ILE A 29 12.80 -8.38 -1.64
C ILE A 29 12.48 -9.87 -1.62
N GLY A 30 11.19 -10.23 -1.67
CA GLY A 30 10.77 -11.63 -1.66
C GLY A 30 11.32 -12.42 -2.85
N GLY A 31 11.40 -11.81 -4.04
CA GLY A 31 11.99 -12.47 -5.21
C GLY A 31 13.49 -12.77 -5.08
N LYS A 32 14.23 -11.93 -4.34
CA LYS A 32 15.65 -12.17 -4.04
C LYS A 32 15.80 -13.30 -3.02
N LEU A 33 15.02 -13.25 -1.93
CA LEU A 33 15.02 -14.28 -0.88
C LEU A 33 14.58 -15.66 -1.40
N ALA A 34 13.51 -15.71 -2.20
CA ALA A 34 13.06 -16.95 -2.81
C ALA A 34 14.12 -17.54 -3.76
N SER A 35 14.83 -16.69 -4.50
CA SER A 35 15.93 -17.13 -5.36
C SER A 35 17.09 -17.72 -4.55
N SER A 36 17.50 -17.10 -3.44
CA SER A 36 18.59 -17.60 -2.59
C SER A 36 18.22 -18.93 -1.91
N LEU A 37 16.96 -19.10 -1.55
CA LEU A 37 16.44 -20.30 -0.88
C LEU A 37 15.92 -21.37 -1.86
N LYS A 38 16.06 -21.15 -3.16
CA LYS A 38 15.56 -22.05 -4.23
C LYS A 38 14.05 -22.36 -4.13
N ILE A 39 13.27 -21.43 -3.57
CA ILE A 39 11.82 -21.54 -3.44
C ILE A 39 11.17 -21.28 -4.80
N THR A 40 10.35 -22.23 -5.25
CA THR A 40 9.65 -22.14 -6.53
C THR A 40 8.45 -21.19 -6.46
N GLY A 41 7.82 -20.90 -7.61
CA GLY A 41 6.65 -20.01 -7.66
C GLY A 41 6.96 -18.51 -7.69
N TRP A 42 8.20 -18.06 -7.52
CA TRP A 42 8.58 -16.64 -7.60
C TRP A 42 9.03 -16.16 -8.99
N ARG A 43 9.18 -17.08 -9.96
CA ARG A 43 9.59 -16.77 -11.34
C ARG A 43 8.65 -15.80 -12.06
N GLU A 44 7.35 -15.90 -11.81
CA GLU A 44 6.32 -15.07 -12.46
C GLU A 44 6.17 -13.67 -11.87
N VAL A 45 6.90 -13.35 -10.80
CA VAL A 45 6.74 -12.08 -10.07
C VAL A 45 6.95 -10.86 -10.96
N LYS A 46 7.88 -10.92 -11.92
CA LYS A 46 8.07 -9.84 -12.90
C LYS A 46 6.82 -9.60 -13.75
N SER A 47 6.15 -10.67 -14.19
CA SER A 47 4.90 -10.58 -14.96
C SER A 47 3.78 -9.99 -14.11
N GLN A 48 3.64 -10.45 -12.87
CA GLN A 48 2.61 -9.95 -11.97
C GLN A 48 2.86 -8.48 -11.57
N GLN A 49 4.11 -8.07 -11.35
CA GLN A 49 4.48 -6.66 -11.15
C GLN A 49 4.04 -5.78 -12.33
N LYS A 50 4.23 -6.25 -13.57
CA LYS A 50 3.78 -5.52 -14.76
C LYS A 50 2.26 -5.38 -14.80
N LYS A 51 1.50 -6.45 -14.49
CA LYS A 51 0.04 -6.39 -14.41
C LYS A 51 -0.43 -5.38 -13.35
N PHE A 52 0.16 -5.43 -12.17
CA PHE A 52 -0.14 -4.50 -11.09
C PHE A 52 0.20 -3.05 -11.44
N HIS A 53 1.34 -2.83 -12.10
CA HIS A 53 1.71 -1.51 -12.61
C HIS A 53 0.75 -1.00 -13.70
N SER A 54 0.24 -1.89 -14.56
CA SER A 54 -0.76 -1.56 -15.56
C SER A 54 -2.08 -1.08 -14.92
N LEU A 55 -2.54 -1.78 -13.86
CA LEU A 55 -3.71 -1.34 -13.08
C LEU A 55 -3.51 0.05 -12.46
N TYR A 56 -2.34 0.30 -11.87
CA TYR A 56 -1.99 1.62 -11.36
C TYR A 56 -2.00 2.70 -12.47
N ASN A 57 -1.44 2.41 -13.64
CA ASN A 57 -1.42 3.36 -14.76
C ASN A 57 -2.81 3.64 -15.32
N LYS A 58 -3.71 2.65 -15.29
CA LYS A 58 -5.12 2.84 -15.65
C LYS A 58 -5.78 3.78 -14.65
N LEU A 59 -5.61 3.51 -13.35
CA LEU A 59 -6.13 4.35 -12.26
C LEU A 59 -5.61 5.78 -12.32
N SER A 60 -4.31 5.99 -12.45
CA SER A 60 -3.69 7.32 -12.41
C SER A 60 -4.14 8.25 -13.54
N LYS A 61 -4.61 7.67 -14.66
CA LYS A 61 -5.16 8.40 -15.80
C LYS A 61 -6.66 8.65 -15.68
N MET A 62 -7.35 7.93 -14.79
CA MET A 62 -8.78 8.12 -14.59
C MET A 62 -9.06 9.44 -13.89
N ARG A 63 -10.16 10.07 -14.31
CA ARG A 63 -10.67 11.33 -13.80
C ARG A 63 -12.15 11.16 -13.53
N HIS A 64 -12.64 11.86 -12.52
CA HIS A 64 -14.07 12.01 -12.29
C HIS A 64 -14.72 12.70 -13.49
N SER A 65 -15.99 12.39 -13.72
CA SER A 65 -16.75 12.98 -14.82
C SER A 65 -17.14 14.42 -14.47
N ASN A 66 -16.87 15.36 -15.39
CA ASN A 66 -17.34 16.74 -15.30
C ASN A 66 -18.73 16.94 -15.93
N SER A 67 -19.44 15.85 -16.28
CA SER A 67 -20.75 15.94 -16.92
C SER A 67 -21.80 16.53 -15.98
N LYS A 68 -22.71 17.35 -16.50
CA LYS A 68 -23.87 17.84 -15.75
C LYS A 68 -24.90 16.74 -15.43
N LYS A 69 -24.83 15.59 -16.11
CA LYS A 69 -25.75 14.46 -15.91
C LYS A 69 -25.26 13.59 -14.76
N GLU A 70 -26.07 13.44 -13.73
CA GLU A 70 -25.69 12.69 -12.53
C GLU A 70 -25.43 11.21 -12.82
N GLU A 71 -26.24 10.59 -13.69
CA GLU A 71 -26.02 9.21 -14.17
C GLU A 71 -24.62 8.99 -14.77
N ARG A 72 -24.09 9.98 -15.51
CA ARG A 72 -22.75 9.90 -16.10
C ARG A 72 -21.64 10.07 -15.06
N LYS A 73 -21.90 10.80 -13.97
CA LYS A 73 -20.96 10.89 -12.85
C LYS A 73 -20.95 9.61 -12.04
N GLU A 74 -22.12 9.09 -11.75
CA GLU A 74 -22.34 7.83 -11.03
C GLU A 74 -21.64 6.67 -11.74
N LYS A 75 -21.93 6.47 -13.03
CA LYS A 75 -21.29 5.42 -13.83
C LYS A 75 -19.77 5.54 -13.81
N ARG A 76 -19.24 6.77 -13.92
CA ARG A 76 -17.80 7.01 -13.87
C ARG A 76 -17.21 6.70 -12.50
N ARG A 77 -17.93 6.99 -11.41
CA ARG A 77 -17.52 6.66 -10.05
C ARG A 77 -17.44 5.15 -9.86
N LEU A 78 -18.48 4.41 -10.27
CA LEU A 78 -18.52 2.95 -10.21
C LEU A 78 -17.38 2.29 -11.00
N GLU A 79 -17.09 2.79 -12.21
CA GLU A 79 -15.93 2.33 -13.00
C GLU A 79 -14.60 2.55 -12.25
N ILE A 80 -14.46 3.67 -11.53
CA ILE A 80 -13.27 3.96 -10.73
C ILE A 80 -13.16 3.00 -9.55
N GLU A 81 -14.26 2.81 -8.82
CA GLU A 81 -14.33 1.89 -7.68
C GLU A 81 -14.00 0.45 -8.07
N GLU A 82 -14.52 -0.03 -9.20
CA GLU A 82 -14.25 -1.39 -9.70
C GLU A 82 -12.76 -1.62 -9.96
N ILE A 83 -12.10 -0.69 -10.64
CA ILE A 83 -10.67 -0.82 -10.93
C ILE A 83 -9.83 -0.71 -9.64
N ILE A 84 -10.27 0.08 -8.66
CA ILE A 84 -9.62 0.11 -7.33
C ILE A 84 -9.78 -1.23 -6.61
N LYS A 85 -10.97 -1.87 -6.68
CA LYS A 85 -11.18 -3.20 -6.11
C LYS A 85 -10.23 -4.23 -6.71
N ASP A 86 -10.07 -4.23 -8.03
CA ASP A 86 -9.11 -5.10 -8.73
C ASP A 86 -7.68 -4.83 -8.28
N TYR A 87 -7.30 -3.55 -8.22
CA TYR A 87 -5.97 -3.12 -7.77
C TYR A 87 -5.66 -3.60 -6.34
N LEU A 88 -6.61 -3.46 -5.42
CA LEU A 88 -6.48 -3.93 -4.04
C LEU A 88 -6.46 -5.46 -3.96
N SER A 89 -7.25 -6.16 -4.77
CA SER A 89 -7.26 -7.62 -4.84
C SER A 89 -5.87 -8.16 -5.23
N VAL A 90 -5.27 -7.61 -6.28
CA VAL A 90 -3.91 -7.98 -6.71
C VAL A 90 -2.86 -7.64 -5.65
N ALA A 91 -2.98 -6.48 -4.99
CA ALA A 91 -2.08 -6.12 -3.89
C ALA A 91 -2.17 -7.12 -2.71
N ARG A 92 -3.38 -7.54 -2.32
CA ARG A 92 -3.59 -8.55 -1.27
C ARG A 92 -2.98 -9.90 -1.64
N ALA A 93 -3.12 -10.34 -2.89
CA ALA A 93 -2.50 -11.58 -3.36
C ALA A 93 -0.97 -11.53 -3.25
N HIS A 94 -0.35 -10.38 -3.55
CA HIS A 94 1.09 -10.18 -3.36
C HIS A 94 1.52 -10.16 -1.91
N LEU A 95 0.73 -9.51 -1.04
CA LEU A 95 0.97 -9.50 0.40
C LEU A 95 0.89 -10.91 0.99
N LEU A 96 -0.13 -11.69 0.63
CA LEU A 96 -0.29 -13.07 1.08
C LEU A 96 0.91 -13.92 0.66
N LYS A 97 1.34 -13.82 -0.60
CA LYS A 97 2.51 -14.53 -1.11
C LYS A 97 3.78 -14.19 -0.34
N ALA A 98 3.96 -12.93 0.02
CA ALA A 98 5.10 -12.50 0.82
C ALA A 98 5.03 -13.01 2.26
N ARG A 99 3.83 -13.03 2.89
CA ARG A 99 3.61 -13.67 4.19
C ARG A 99 3.97 -15.16 4.17
N THR A 100 3.57 -15.88 3.13
CA THR A 100 3.93 -17.29 2.98
C THR A 100 5.44 -17.49 2.90
N LEU A 101 6.16 -16.64 2.16
CA LEU A 101 7.62 -16.68 2.11
C LEU A 101 8.24 -16.34 3.46
N GLN A 102 7.76 -15.30 4.13
CA GLN A 102 8.27 -14.86 5.43
C GLN A 102 8.13 -15.97 6.49
N ASN A 103 7.02 -16.70 6.48
CA ASN A 103 6.75 -17.82 7.37
C ASN A 103 7.56 -19.09 7.04
N SER A 104 8.14 -19.18 5.83
CA SER A 104 9.02 -20.30 5.45
C SER A 104 10.49 -20.02 5.73
N LEU A 105 10.83 -18.86 6.28
CA LEU A 105 12.20 -18.54 6.68
C LEU A 105 12.42 -19.02 8.12
N ASP A 106 13.63 -19.52 8.40
CA ASP A 106 14.06 -19.83 9.77
C ASP A 106 14.18 -18.55 10.62
N GLU A 107 14.59 -17.44 9.98
CA GLU A 107 14.69 -16.12 10.60
C GLU A 107 13.87 -15.08 9.86
N GLU A 108 13.24 -14.18 10.61
CA GLU A 108 12.46 -13.10 10.01
C GLU A 108 13.34 -12.15 9.18
N CYS A 109 12.82 -11.64 8.06
CA CYS A 109 13.50 -10.62 7.28
C CYS A 109 12.87 -9.25 7.62
N PRO A 110 13.48 -8.41 8.47
CA PRO A 110 12.84 -7.19 8.97
C PRO A 110 12.43 -6.24 7.85
N LYS A 111 13.23 -6.21 6.77
CA LYS A 111 12.96 -5.37 5.61
C LYS A 111 11.76 -5.85 4.80
N LEU A 112 11.56 -7.16 4.69
CA LEU A 112 10.37 -7.73 4.03
C LEU A 112 9.13 -7.45 4.88
N GLN A 113 9.22 -7.72 6.19
CA GLN A 113 8.14 -7.47 7.15
C GLN A 113 7.68 -6.01 7.15
N LEU A 114 8.59 -5.05 7.24
CA LEU A 114 8.28 -3.62 7.20
C LEU A 114 7.49 -3.23 5.93
N ASN A 115 7.89 -3.74 4.75
CA ASN A 115 7.20 -3.43 3.51
C ASN A 115 5.84 -4.14 3.38
N MET A 116 5.69 -5.31 4.01
CA MET A 116 4.40 -5.99 4.14
C MET A 116 3.45 -5.20 5.03
N ASP A 117 3.93 -4.63 6.14
CA ASP A 117 3.13 -3.79 7.04
C ASP A 117 2.66 -2.51 6.35
N TYR A 118 3.55 -1.84 5.59
CA TYR A 118 3.15 -0.70 4.75
C TYR A 118 2.10 -1.09 3.71
N THR A 119 2.28 -2.23 3.04
CA THR A 119 1.32 -2.72 2.04
C THR A 119 -0.05 -2.96 2.68
N ASP A 120 -0.10 -3.62 3.84
CA ASP A 120 -1.34 -3.89 4.59
C ASP A 120 -2.03 -2.59 5.04
N LEU A 121 -1.23 -1.63 5.52
CA LEU A 121 -1.71 -0.30 5.92
C LEU A 121 -2.39 0.43 4.76
N PHE A 122 -1.74 0.56 3.60
CA PHE A 122 -2.33 1.27 2.47
C PHE A 122 -3.54 0.54 1.88
N ILE A 123 -3.53 -0.80 1.87
CA ILE A 123 -4.73 -1.57 1.51
C ILE A 123 -5.90 -1.19 2.42
N LYS A 124 -5.69 -1.13 3.74
CA LYS A 124 -6.71 -0.74 4.72
C LYS A 124 -7.19 0.70 4.50
N GLN A 125 -6.27 1.65 4.33
CA GLN A 125 -6.61 3.06 4.11
C GLN A 125 -7.43 3.27 2.83
N ILE A 126 -6.99 2.69 1.71
CA ILE A 126 -7.72 2.79 0.43
C ILE A 126 -9.07 2.09 0.52
N SER A 127 -9.13 0.91 1.15
CA SER A 127 -10.40 0.19 1.34
C SER A 127 -11.40 1.01 2.14
N ARG A 128 -10.98 1.64 3.25
CA ARG A 128 -11.86 2.51 4.05
C ARG A 128 -12.36 3.72 3.25
N ARG A 129 -11.47 4.39 2.51
CA ARG A 129 -11.85 5.56 1.71
C ARG A 129 -12.82 5.22 0.57
N VAL A 130 -12.57 4.12 -0.13
CA VAL A 130 -13.25 3.82 -1.40
C VAL A 130 -14.46 2.91 -1.21
N LEU A 131 -14.39 1.96 -0.26
CA LEU A 131 -15.45 0.98 -0.07
C LEU A 131 -16.43 1.36 1.05
N ASN A 132 -15.94 2.05 2.09
CA ASN A 132 -16.76 2.43 3.24
C ASN A 132 -17.19 3.90 3.21
N GLY A 133 -16.66 4.71 2.27
CA GLY A 133 -16.92 6.15 2.21
C GLY A 133 -16.37 6.93 3.42
N GLU A 134 -15.45 6.32 4.18
CA GLU A 134 -14.92 6.91 5.41
C GLU A 134 -13.90 8.01 5.11
N THR A 135 -14.04 9.15 5.80
CA THR A 135 -13.00 10.20 5.82
C THR A 135 -11.98 9.85 6.91
N ILE A 136 -10.76 9.51 6.50
CA ILE A 136 -9.66 9.24 7.43
C ILE A 136 -9.20 10.57 8.04
N SER A 137 -9.09 10.65 9.37
CA SER A 137 -8.56 11.82 10.07
C SER A 137 -7.13 12.13 9.59
N PRO A 138 -6.74 13.41 9.40
CA PRO A 138 -5.40 13.80 8.99
C PRO A 138 -4.27 13.16 9.84
N ASP A 139 -4.54 12.86 11.11
CA ASP A 139 -3.61 12.26 12.07
C ASP A 139 -3.24 10.80 11.79
N GLU A 140 -3.97 10.09 10.91
CA GLU A 140 -3.67 8.70 10.53
C GLU A 140 -2.96 8.56 9.17
N LYS A 141 -2.64 9.68 8.51
CA LYS A 141 -2.11 9.69 7.15
C LYS A 141 -0.58 9.54 7.17
N VAL A 142 -0.08 8.50 6.51
CA VAL A 142 1.35 8.28 6.26
C VAL A 142 1.70 8.91 4.92
N TYR A 143 2.69 9.80 4.88
CA TYR A 143 3.04 10.57 3.68
C TYR A 143 4.28 10.03 2.97
N SER A 144 5.13 9.25 3.65
CA SER A 144 6.32 8.64 3.05
C SER A 144 6.65 7.25 3.58
N ILE A 145 7.00 6.33 2.67
CA ILE A 145 7.54 4.98 3.00
C ILE A 145 9.08 4.94 3.00
N PHE A 146 9.74 6.04 2.59
CA PHE A 146 11.19 6.09 2.38
C PHE A 146 11.95 6.73 3.55
N GLU A 147 11.24 7.35 4.50
CA GLU A 147 11.78 7.93 5.73
C GLU A 147 11.17 7.23 6.95
N PRO A 148 11.58 5.99 7.27
CA PRO A 148 10.90 5.14 8.26
C PRO A 148 11.00 5.66 9.71
N HIS A 149 11.87 6.62 10.00
CA HIS A 149 12.15 7.09 11.36
C HIS A 149 11.14 8.15 11.86
N THR A 150 10.54 8.91 10.95
CA THR A 150 9.90 10.18 11.32
C THR A 150 8.37 10.08 11.46
N GLU A 151 7.72 9.10 10.81
CA GLU A 151 6.24 9.04 10.78
C GLU A 151 5.63 7.77 11.40
N TRP A 152 6.38 6.68 11.58
CA TRP A 152 5.81 5.43 12.13
C TRP A 152 5.61 5.45 13.66
N ILE A 153 6.05 6.52 14.33
CA ILE A 153 5.94 6.73 15.78
C ILE A 153 4.51 7.13 16.21
N CYS A 154 3.59 7.45 15.29
CA CYS A 154 2.27 7.97 15.67
C CYS A 154 1.18 6.91 15.97
N LYS A 155 1.49 5.60 15.99
CA LYS A 155 0.53 4.58 16.50
C LYS A 155 1.15 3.66 17.54
N GLY A 156 1.32 4.23 18.74
CA GLY A 156 1.49 3.50 19.98
C GLY A 156 1.46 4.45 21.17
N LYS A 157 0.28 4.88 21.64
CA LYS A 157 0.22 5.42 23.00
C LYS A 157 0.38 4.26 23.98
N ALA A 158 1.25 4.50 24.97
CA ALA A 158 1.63 3.68 26.11
C ALA A 158 2.70 2.60 25.84
N GLY A 159 3.94 2.95 26.23
CA GLY A 159 4.91 2.04 26.83
C GLY A 159 5.42 0.92 25.94
N ILE A 160 6.57 1.15 25.29
CA ILE A 160 7.80 0.37 25.47
C ILE A 160 8.83 1.00 24.52
N VAL A 161 9.78 1.73 25.11
CA VAL A 161 11.07 1.99 24.47
C VAL A 161 11.80 0.66 24.45
N ARG A 162 11.89 0.02 23.29
CA ARG A 162 12.90 -1.03 23.06
C ARG A 162 14.07 -0.39 22.35
N ASN A 163 15.08 -0.12 23.17
CA ASN A 163 16.41 0.34 22.83
C ASN A 163 16.98 -0.52 21.69
N TRP A 164 17.18 0.06 20.52
CA TRP A 164 17.93 -0.58 19.43
C TRP A 164 19.41 -0.40 19.75
N ARG A 165 20.03 -1.43 20.34
CA ARG A 165 21.49 -1.53 20.32
C ARG A 165 21.95 -1.96 18.94
N GLU A 166 22.97 -1.25 18.50
CA GLU A 166 23.82 -1.49 17.34
C GLU A 166 24.24 -2.96 17.22
N GLY A 167 24.21 -3.46 15.99
CA GLY A 167 24.68 -4.78 15.64
C GLY A 167 24.85 -4.86 14.13
N MET A 168 26.02 -4.45 13.66
CA MET A 168 26.51 -4.68 12.31
C MET A 168 26.40 -6.16 11.93
N CYS A 169 26.00 -6.45 10.70
CA CYS A 169 26.41 -7.67 10.03
C CYS A 169 27.04 -7.31 8.68
N SER A 170 28.36 -7.49 8.63
CA SER A 170 29.15 -7.72 7.42
C SER A 170 28.70 -8.97 6.68
#